data_AF-A0A646KE40-F1
#
_entry.id   AF-A0A646KE40-F1
#
_cell.length_a   1.000
_cell.length_b   1.000
_cell.length_c   1.000
_cell.angle_alpha   90.00
_cell.angle_beta   90.00
_cell.angle_gamma   90.00
#
_symmetry.space_group_name_H-M   'P 1'
#
loop_
_entity.id
_entity.type
_entity.pdbx_description
1 polymer ?
#
loop_
_entity_poly.entity_id
_entity_poly.type
_entity_poly.pdbx_seq_one_letter_code
_entity_poly.pdbx_strand_id
1 'polypeptide(L)'
;MRGLRSSMTASVVAGTLLLAGCGGTADSAERPSAGESSASASAKPSPKRMPSRDKAQKREKSSEEVLSDFRAAAEGIGEEVIVHDFPKEREGCQVMVTVLSRNRLGRAEVKRVGDRLQQRGWQGEGLVDGMGDELAGLITESGVWYGTLTASRLPEKAKAQAGPNEWGFLLDAIGRCGKP
;
A
#
# COMPACT_ATOMS: atom_id res chain seq x y z
N MET A 1 28.78 -43.38 6.06
CA MET A 1 27.92 -43.71 7.21
C MET A 1 27.82 -42.50 8.12
N ARG A 2 26.58 -42.10 8.51
CA ARG A 2 26.18 -41.24 9.65
C ARG A 2 26.67 -39.77 9.64
N GLY A 3 25.82 -38.76 9.77
CA GLY A 3 24.37 -38.72 9.98
C GLY A 3 23.83 -37.29 9.94
N LEU A 4 22.59 -37.15 9.46
CA LEU A 4 21.77 -35.95 9.61
C LEU A 4 21.33 -35.81 11.07
N ARG A 5 21.29 -34.57 11.58
CA ARG A 5 20.51 -34.21 12.76
C ARG A 5 19.66 -32.99 12.43
N SER A 6 18.40 -33.25 12.10
CA SER A 6 17.32 -32.27 12.07
C SER A 6 16.85 -32.02 13.49
N SER A 7 16.81 -30.75 13.93
CA SER A 7 16.11 -30.35 15.15
C SER A 7 14.84 -29.61 14.76
N MET A 8 13.70 -30.26 14.98
CA MET A 8 12.37 -29.65 14.95
C MET A 8 12.09 -29.06 16.34
N THR A 9 11.78 -27.77 16.42
CA THR A 9 11.21 -27.16 17.62
C THR A 9 9.79 -26.68 17.30
N ALA A 10 8.81 -27.39 17.85
CA ALA A 10 7.42 -26.98 17.93
C ALA A 10 7.22 -26.17 19.21
N SER A 11 6.62 -24.98 19.09
CA SER A 11 6.20 -24.19 20.26
C SER A 11 4.67 -24.12 20.31
N VAL A 12 4.17 -24.43 21.50
CA VAL A 12 2.78 -24.64 21.87
C VAL A 12 2.03 -23.32 22.01
N VAL A 13 0.78 -23.30 21.54
CA VAL A 13 -0.21 -22.22 21.77
C VAL A 13 -0.68 -22.26 23.22
N ALA A 14 -0.66 -21.12 23.90
CA ALA A 14 -1.40 -20.91 25.15
C ALA A 14 -2.16 -19.59 25.06
N GLY A 15 -3.49 -19.68 25.08
CA GLY A 15 -4.39 -18.54 25.10
C GLY A 15 -4.72 -18.06 26.52
N THR A 16 -5.19 -16.82 26.60
CA THR A 16 -5.96 -16.32 27.74
C THR A 16 -7.07 -15.39 27.23
N LEU A 17 -8.31 -15.83 27.44
CA LEU A 17 -9.52 -15.01 27.53
C LEU A 17 -9.49 -14.17 28.82
N LEU A 18 -10.47 -13.26 28.94
CA LEU A 18 -10.92 -12.44 30.10
C LEU A 18 -10.65 -10.93 29.85
N LEU A 19 -11.52 -9.94 30.14
CA LEU A 19 -12.73 -9.86 30.96
C LEU A 19 -13.75 -8.88 30.36
N ALA A 20 -15.03 -9.14 30.63
CA ALA A 20 -16.14 -8.20 30.52
C ALA A 20 -16.01 -7.08 31.58
N GLY A 21 -16.26 -5.83 31.18
CA GLY A 21 -16.45 -4.70 32.07
C GLY A 21 -17.93 -4.33 32.14
N CYS A 22 -18.57 -4.73 33.24
CA CYS A 22 -19.91 -4.34 33.64
C CYS A 22 -19.78 -3.44 34.88
N GLY A 23 -20.42 -2.29 34.87
CA GLY A 23 -20.65 -1.41 36.03
C GLY A 23 -21.69 -0.39 35.57
N GLY A 24 -22.93 -0.41 36.04
CA GLY A 24 -23.36 -0.20 37.44
C GLY A 24 -23.54 1.31 37.61
N THR A 25 -24.69 1.88 37.99
CA THR A 25 -25.51 1.53 39.16
C THR A 25 -26.84 2.33 39.14
N ALA A 26 -27.92 1.70 39.63
CA ALA A 26 -29.00 2.20 40.52
C ALA A 26 -29.86 3.43 40.07
N ASP A 27 -31.14 3.59 40.42
CA ASP A 27 -32.09 2.80 41.20
C ASP A 27 -33.50 3.40 40.98
N SER A 28 -34.52 2.63 41.37
CA SER A 28 -35.80 3.07 41.92
C SER A 28 -36.94 3.54 41.00
N ALA A 29 -38.04 2.83 41.22
CA ALA A 29 -39.37 2.94 40.64
C ALA A 29 -40.19 4.05 41.30
N GLU A 30 -41.13 4.66 40.57
CA GLU A 30 -42.53 4.83 40.98
C GLU A 30 -43.35 5.50 39.86
N ARG A 31 -44.57 5.02 39.66
CA ARG A 31 -45.67 5.72 38.96
C ARG A 31 -46.73 5.93 40.06
N PRO A 32 -47.51 7.03 40.09
CA PRO A 32 -48.59 7.18 39.12
C PRO A 32 -49.08 8.61 38.80
N SER A 33 -49.98 8.64 37.79
CA SER A 33 -51.11 9.56 37.58
C SER A 33 -50.93 11.01 37.05
N ALA A 34 -51.47 11.15 35.83
CA ALA A 34 -52.45 12.13 35.35
C ALA A 34 -52.28 13.63 35.66
N GLY A 35 -52.21 14.44 34.60
CA GLY A 35 -52.42 15.87 34.69
C GLY A 35 -52.08 16.63 33.41
N GLU A 36 -53.13 16.95 32.65
CA GLU A 36 -53.30 18.15 31.82
C GLU A 36 -52.45 18.44 30.56
N SER A 37 -53.24 18.78 29.53
CA SER A 37 -52.88 19.31 28.22
C SER A 37 -51.90 20.49 28.25
N SER A 38 -50.92 20.44 27.34
CA SER A 38 -50.49 21.64 26.62
C SER A 38 -49.95 21.24 25.25
N ALA A 39 -50.58 21.79 24.23
CA ALA A 39 -50.12 21.73 22.86
C ALA A 39 -48.72 22.35 22.76
N SER A 40 -47.76 21.60 22.19
CA SER A 40 -46.55 22.20 21.65
C SER A 40 -46.10 21.41 20.44
N ALA A 41 -46.08 22.09 19.30
CA ALA A 41 -45.73 21.57 18.00
C ALA A 41 -44.29 21.04 18.01
N SER A 42 -44.13 19.71 18.08
CA SER A 42 -42.84 19.07 17.80
C SER A 42 -42.79 18.70 16.32
N ALA A 43 -42.11 19.57 15.58
CA ALA A 43 -41.61 19.30 14.24
C ALA A 43 -40.94 17.92 14.22
N LYS A 44 -41.33 17.09 13.25
CA LYS A 44 -40.59 15.87 12.91
C LYS A 44 -39.10 16.24 12.81
N PRO A 45 -38.18 15.51 13.45
CA PRO A 45 -36.78 15.73 13.17
C PRO A 45 -36.57 15.39 11.70
N SER A 46 -36.35 16.44 10.89
CA SER A 46 -35.75 16.29 9.57
C SER A 46 -34.58 15.34 9.74
N PRO A 47 -34.44 14.28 8.91
CA PRO A 47 -33.24 13.49 8.94
C PRO A 47 -32.09 14.49 8.77
N LYS A 48 -31.21 14.58 9.77
CA LYS A 48 -29.91 15.21 9.60
C LYS A 48 -29.38 14.55 8.33
N ARG A 49 -29.36 15.30 7.23
CA ARG A 49 -28.56 14.94 6.07
C ARG A 49 -27.20 14.67 6.68
N MET A 50 -26.84 13.39 6.81
CA MET A 50 -25.44 13.05 6.93
C MET A 50 -24.76 13.87 5.84
N PRO A 51 -23.69 14.61 6.15
CA PRO A 51 -22.91 15.20 5.08
C PRO A 51 -22.68 14.05 4.12
N SER A 52 -23.22 14.22 2.90
CA SER A 52 -22.90 13.37 1.78
C SER A 52 -21.41 13.10 1.94
N ARG A 53 -21.01 11.83 1.96
CA ARG A 53 -19.61 11.49 1.71
C ARG A 53 -19.35 12.08 0.34
N ASP A 54 -19.00 13.36 0.32
CA ASP A 54 -18.41 14.02 -0.79
C ASP A 54 -17.29 13.07 -1.11
N LYS A 55 -17.41 12.44 -2.28
CA LYS A 55 -16.30 11.80 -2.94
C LYS A 55 -15.26 12.92 -2.95
N ALA A 56 -14.40 12.96 -1.94
CA ALA A 56 -13.18 13.73 -1.99
C ALA A 56 -12.55 13.21 -3.27
N GLN A 57 -12.68 13.99 -4.34
CA GLN A 57 -12.06 13.68 -5.61
C GLN A 57 -10.59 13.61 -5.25
N LYS A 58 -10.09 12.39 -5.05
CA LYS A 58 -8.70 12.15 -4.74
C LYS A 58 -7.97 12.70 -5.96
N ARG A 59 -7.34 13.86 -5.81
CA ARG A 59 -6.67 14.57 -6.90
C ARG A 59 -5.78 13.55 -7.61
N GLU A 60 -5.99 13.42 -8.91
CA GLU A 60 -5.17 12.54 -9.74
C GLU A 60 -3.73 13.04 -9.71
N LYS A 61 -2.77 12.14 -9.49
CA LYS A 61 -1.34 12.48 -9.48
C LYS A 61 -0.86 12.77 -10.89
N SER A 62 0.03 13.74 -11.05
CA SER A 62 0.77 13.93 -12.31
C SER A 62 1.91 12.92 -12.46
N SER A 63 2.49 12.82 -13.66
CA SER A 63 3.70 12.01 -13.93
C SER A 63 4.87 12.42 -13.03
N GLU A 64 5.02 13.71 -12.77
CA GLU A 64 6.09 14.26 -11.94
C GLU A 64 5.90 13.88 -10.47
N GLU A 65 4.65 13.84 -9.99
CA GLU A 65 4.33 13.37 -8.63
C GLU A 65 4.58 11.87 -8.47
N VAL A 66 4.21 11.06 -9.47
CA VAL A 66 4.52 9.62 -9.50
C VAL A 66 6.03 9.38 -9.49
N LEU A 67 6.78 10.12 -10.31
CA LEU A 67 8.24 10.03 -10.34
C LEU A 67 8.86 10.43 -9.00
N SER A 68 8.34 11.49 -8.37
CA SER A 68 8.77 11.93 -7.05
C SER A 68 8.52 10.85 -5.99
N ASP A 69 7.35 10.21 -6.02
CA ASP A 69 7.03 9.10 -5.13
C ASP A 69 7.96 7.91 -5.31
N PHE A 70 8.26 7.55 -6.57
CA PHE A 70 9.16 6.44 -6.88
C PHE A 70 10.57 6.71 -6.39
N ARG A 71 11.11 7.91 -6.62
CA ARG A 71 12.44 8.30 -6.12
C ARG A 71 12.50 8.26 -4.59
N ALA A 72 11.48 8.81 -3.93
CA ALA A 72 11.43 8.81 -2.46
C ALA A 72 11.29 7.39 -1.89
N ALA A 73 10.49 6.52 -2.51
CA ALA A 73 10.31 5.16 -2.03
C ALA A 73 11.58 4.29 -2.24
N ALA A 74 12.30 4.52 -3.34
CA ALA A 74 13.52 3.81 -3.71
C ALA A 74 14.79 4.28 -2.98
N GLU A 75 14.72 5.32 -2.15
CA GLU A 75 15.88 5.89 -1.47
C GLU A 75 16.62 4.84 -0.63
N GLY A 76 17.92 4.67 -0.89
CA GLY A 76 18.79 3.74 -0.16
C GLY A 76 18.56 2.25 -0.46
N ILE A 77 17.87 1.91 -1.56
CA ILE A 77 17.70 0.50 -1.99
C ILE A 77 18.90 0.00 -2.80
N GLY A 78 19.56 0.88 -3.56
CA GLY A 78 20.74 0.53 -4.35
C GLY A 78 21.62 1.74 -4.64
N GLU A 79 22.58 1.54 -5.53
CA GLU A 79 23.71 2.43 -5.75
C GLU A 79 23.42 3.47 -6.84
N GLU A 80 22.56 3.14 -7.80
CA GLU A 80 22.26 3.98 -8.95
C GLU A 80 20.77 3.96 -9.28
N VAL A 81 20.21 5.12 -9.60
CA VAL A 81 18.81 5.29 -9.97
C VAL A 81 18.72 5.86 -11.39
N ILE A 82 18.20 5.06 -12.31
CA ILE A 82 17.97 5.44 -13.71
C ILE A 82 16.50 5.80 -13.86
N VAL A 83 16.24 7.01 -14.35
CA VAL A 83 14.89 7.46 -14.72
C VAL A 83 14.74 7.33 -16.22
N HIS A 84 13.72 6.61 -16.65
CA HIS A 84 13.42 6.45 -18.06
C HIS A 84 12.38 7.48 -18.46
N ASP A 85 12.69 8.25 -19.50
CA ASP A 85 11.78 9.22 -20.08
C ASP A 85 11.04 8.57 -21.24
N PHE A 86 9.73 8.42 -21.10
CA PHE A 86 8.88 7.90 -22.16
C PHE A 86 8.10 9.06 -22.79
N PRO A 87 8.08 9.16 -24.13
CA PRO A 87 7.24 10.15 -24.78
C PRO A 87 5.79 9.94 -24.34
N LYS A 88 5.08 11.03 -24.02
CA LYS A 88 3.64 10.97 -23.73
C LYS A 88 2.92 10.42 -24.95
N GLU A 89 2.51 9.17 -24.89
CA GLU A 89 1.72 8.57 -25.96
C GLU A 89 0.29 9.11 -25.90
N ARG A 90 -0.43 9.02 -27.02
CA ARG A 90 -1.76 9.62 -27.17
C ARG A 90 -2.80 9.11 -26.16
N GLU A 91 -2.55 7.97 -25.52
CA GLU A 91 -3.51 7.29 -24.64
C GLU A 91 -2.99 7.01 -23.21
N GLY A 92 -1.73 7.34 -22.89
CA GLY A 92 -1.15 7.01 -21.58
C GLY A 92 0.17 7.69 -21.26
N CYS A 93 0.46 7.76 -19.97
CA CYS A 93 1.74 8.17 -19.40
C CYS A 93 2.40 6.95 -18.77
N GLN A 94 3.72 6.82 -18.94
CA GLN A 94 4.53 5.83 -18.25
C GLN A 94 5.62 6.54 -17.45
N VAL A 95 5.81 6.10 -16.21
CA VAL A 95 6.91 6.52 -15.35
C VAL A 95 7.64 5.27 -14.90
N MET A 96 8.93 5.21 -15.23
CA MET A 96 9.76 4.06 -14.86
C MET A 96 11.05 4.53 -14.20
N VAL A 97 11.38 3.88 -13.09
CA VAL A 97 12.61 4.04 -12.34
C VAL A 97 13.25 2.67 -12.17
N THR A 98 14.53 2.56 -12.51
CA THR A 98 15.34 1.38 -12.23
C THR A 98 16.39 1.71 -11.19
N VAL A 99 16.46 0.91 -10.14
CA VAL A 99 17.56 0.95 -9.18
C VAL A 99 18.50 -0.22 -9.47
N LEU A 100 19.79 0.06 -9.62
CA LEU A 100 20.82 -0.97 -9.82
C LEU A 100 21.56 -1.24 -8.51
N SER A 101 21.90 -2.51 -8.28
CA SER A 101 22.72 -2.89 -7.14
C SER A 101 23.69 -4.03 -7.41
N ARG A 102 24.83 -3.98 -6.71
CA ARG A 102 25.75 -5.13 -6.59
C ARG A 102 25.19 -6.19 -5.66
N ASN A 103 24.36 -5.78 -4.69
CA ASN A 103 23.77 -6.65 -3.70
C ASN A 103 22.45 -7.24 -4.21
N ARG A 104 22.10 -8.40 -3.66
CA ARG A 104 20.83 -9.04 -3.97
C ARG A 104 19.67 -8.18 -3.50
N LEU A 105 18.82 -7.77 -4.44
CA LEU A 105 17.54 -7.13 -4.18
C LEU A 105 16.45 -8.20 -4.25
N GLY A 106 15.56 -8.25 -3.26
CA GLY A 106 14.52 -9.28 -3.24
C GLY A 106 13.26 -8.86 -2.50
N ARG A 107 12.59 -9.85 -1.90
CA ARG A 107 11.29 -9.68 -1.23
C ARG A 107 11.30 -8.60 -0.14
N ALA A 108 12.40 -8.47 0.60
CA ALA A 108 12.52 -7.49 1.67
C ALA A 108 12.51 -6.06 1.12
N GLU A 109 13.24 -5.81 0.03
CA GLU A 109 13.29 -4.53 -0.66
C GLU A 109 11.95 -4.20 -1.32
N VAL A 110 11.30 -5.18 -1.98
CA VAL A 110 9.96 -4.97 -2.58
C VAL A 110 8.96 -4.55 -1.51
N LYS A 111 8.94 -5.25 -0.37
CA LYS A 111 8.07 -4.88 0.74
C LYS A 111 8.40 -3.49 1.28
N ARG A 112 9.68 -3.16 1.50
CA ARG A 112 10.10 -1.87 2.04
C ARG A 112 9.69 -0.71 1.13
N VAL A 113 9.88 -0.85 -0.18
CA VAL A 113 9.47 0.17 -1.17
C VAL A 113 7.95 0.26 -1.22
N GLY A 114 7.23 -0.87 -1.20
CA GLY A 114 5.78 -0.91 -1.11
C GLY A 114 5.23 -0.16 0.10
N ASP A 115 5.77 -0.44 1.31
CA ASP A 115 5.38 0.24 2.55
C ASP A 115 5.60 1.77 2.45
N ARG A 116 6.70 2.21 1.82
CA ARG A 116 6.98 3.64 1.60
C ARG A 116 6.03 4.27 0.59
N LEU A 117 5.65 3.56 -0.47
CA LEU A 117 4.65 4.05 -1.42
C LEU A 117 3.25 4.16 -0.77
N GLN A 118 2.91 3.24 0.13
CA GLN A 118 1.65 3.33 0.90
C GLN A 118 1.58 4.61 1.75
N GLN A 119 2.69 5.02 2.37
CA GLN A 119 2.78 6.30 3.09
C GLN A 119 2.53 7.51 2.18
N ARG A 120 2.66 7.33 0.87
CA ARG A 120 2.43 8.36 -0.17
C ARG A 120 1.09 8.17 -0.88
N GLY A 121 0.19 7.37 -0.32
CA GLY A 121 -1.18 7.22 -0.79
C GLY A 121 -1.37 6.23 -1.93
N TRP A 122 -0.36 5.42 -2.23
CA TRP A 122 -0.50 4.23 -3.05
C TRP A 122 -1.15 3.09 -2.25
N GLN A 123 -1.79 2.16 -2.94
CA GLN A 123 -2.43 0.98 -2.38
C GLN A 123 -1.87 -0.24 -3.07
N GLY A 124 -1.46 -1.25 -2.32
CA GLY A 124 -0.96 -2.49 -2.87
C GLY A 124 -0.93 -3.52 -1.77
N GLU A 125 -1.42 -4.71 -2.06
CA GLU A 125 -1.48 -5.81 -1.10
C GLU A 125 -0.87 -7.06 -1.69
N GLY A 126 -0.12 -7.78 -0.86
CA GLY A 126 0.43 -9.08 -1.20
C GLY A 126 1.67 -9.00 -2.08
N LEU A 127 2.72 -9.69 -1.62
CA LEU A 127 3.89 -9.94 -2.46
C LEU A 127 3.58 -11.09 -3.41
N VAL A 128 3.83 -10.87 -4.68
CA VAL A 128 3.76 -11.91 -5.71
C VAL A 128 5.13 -12.58 -5.79
N ASP A 129 5.16 -13.92 -5.79
CA ASP A 129 6.40 -14.64 -6.10
C ASP A 129 6.76 -14.41 -7.57
N GLY A 130 8.01 -14.05 -7.82
CA GLY A 130 8.51 -13.85 -9.18
C GLY A 130 8.56 -15.17 -9.96
N MET A 131 8.43 -15.07 -11.28
CA MET A 131 8.65 -16.22 -12.17
C MET A 131 10.05 -16.12 -12.80
N GLY A 132 10.79 -17.23 -12.81
CA GLY A 132 12.14 -17.27 -13.39
C GLY A 132 13.18 -16.53 -12.55
N ASP A 133 13.80 -15.49 -13.14
CA ASP A 133 14.85 -14.69 -12.50
C ASP A 133 14.31 -13.54 -11.62
N GLU A 134 12.98 -13.34 -11.61
CA GLU A 134 12.31 -12.46 -10.64
C GLU A 134 12.23 -13.12 -9.27
N LEU A 135 12.56 -12.36 -8.22
CA LEU A 135 12.53 -12.84 -6.84
C LEU A 135 11.26 -12.44 -6.10
N ALA A 136 10.66 -11.31 -6.45
CA ALA A 136 9.43 -10.82 -5.86
C ALA A 136 8.85 -9.67 -6.69
N GLY A 137 7.53 -9.57 -6.68
CA GLY A 137 6.77 -8.47 -7.24
C GLY A 137 5.73 -7.90 -6.28
N LEU A 138 5.27 -6.68 -6.54
CA LEU A 138 4.11 -6.07 -5.90
C LEU A 138 3.36 -5.22 -6.92
N ILE A 139 2.04 -5.40 -7.00
CA ILE A 139 1.16 -4.52 -7.77
C ILE A 139 0.67 -3.41 -6.84
N THR A 140 0.66 -2.19 -7.35
CA THR A 140 0.28 -0.99 -6.59
C THR A 140 -0.56 -0.03 -7.42
N GLU A 141 -1.42 0.75 -6.78
CA GLU A 141 -2.36 1.64 -7.43
C GLU A 141 -2.43 2.99 -6.71
N SER A 142 -2.59 4.07 -7.48
CA SER A 142 -2.83 5.41 -6.93
C SER A 142 -3.77 6.21 -7.84
N GLY A 143 -5.07 6.03 -7.65
CA GLY A 143 -6.08 6.70 -8.47
C GLY A 143 -6.13 6.07 -9.87
N VAL A 144 -5.69 6.81 -10.90
CA VAL A 144 -5.64 6.33 -12.29
C VAL A 144 -4.32 5.65 -12.66
N TRP A 145 -3.39 5.58 -11.72
CA TRP A 145 -2.08 4.98 -11.92
C TRP A 145 -2.09 3.54 -11.41
N TYR A 146 -1.60 2.65 -12.26
CA TYR A 146 -1.33 1.26 -11.97
C TYR A 146 0.17 1.03 -12.09
N GLY A 147 0.78 0.47 -11.06
CA GLY A 147 2.22 0.26 -10.99
C GLY A 147 2.61 -1.13 -10.56
N THR A 148 3.84 -1.48 -10.91
CA THR A 148 4.51 -2.72 -10.58
C THR A 148 5.86 -2.41 -9.94
N LEU A 149 6.16 -3.11 -8.85
CA LEU A 149 7.47 -3.15 -8.25
C LEU A 149 8.03 -4.54 -8.45
N THR A 150 9.21 -4.69 -9.02
CA THR A 150 9.84 -6.00 -9.20
C THR A 150 11.32 -5.96 -8.85
N ALA A 151 11.79 -7.03 -8.21
CA ALA A 151 13.21 -7.23 -7.93
C ALA A 151 13.69 -8.48 -8.64
N SER A 152 14.73 -8.35 -9.46
CA SER A 152 15.25 -9.45 -10.29
C SER A 152 16.75 -9.35 -10.47
N ARG A 153 17.35 -10.49 -10.86
CA ARG A 153 18.71 -10.48 -11.38
C ARG A 153 18.69 -9.80 -12.75
N LEU A 154 19.70 -8.98 -13.03
CA LEU A 154 19.79 -8.33 -14.33
C LEU A 154 19.95 -9.39 -15.44
N PRO A 155 19.14 -9.31 -16.52
CA PRO A 155 19.29 -10.20 -17.65
C PRO A 155 20.66 -9.98 -18.30
N GLU A 156 21.23 -11.03 -18.92
CA GLU A 156 22.58 -10.97 -19.52
C GLU A 156 22.77 -9.77 -20.47
N LYS A 157 21.73 -9.41 -21.22
CA LYS A 157 21.74 -8.27 -22.15
C LYS A 157 21.91 -6.91 -21.45
N ALA A 158 21.46 -6.77 -20.20
CA ALA A 158 21.56 -5.54 -19.42
C ALA A 158 22.87 -5.41 -18.65
N LYS A 159 23.54 -6.53 -18.35
CA LYS A 159 24.80 -6.54 -17.56
C LYS A 159 25.91 -5.70 -18.19
N ALA A 160 26.00 -5.69 -19.51
CA ALA A 160 27.01 -4.90 -20.24
C ALA A 160 26.88 -3.38 -19.98
N GLN A 161 25.68 -2.90 -19.67
CA GLN A 161 25.40 -1.47 -19.43
C GLN A 161 25.34 -1.13 -17.94
N ALA A 162 25.08 -2.13 -17.09
CA ALA A 162 24.92 -1.96 -15.64
C ALA A 162 26.25 -1.93 -14.86
N GLY A 163 27.39 -2.08 -15.54
CA GLY A 163 28.70 -2.09 -14.93
C GLY A 163 28.87 -3.25 -13.93
N PRO A 164 29.30 -2.99 -12.68
CA PRO A 164 29.49 -4.03 -11.68
C PRO A 164 28.19 -4.50 -11.00
N ASN A 165 27.03 -3.93 -11.35
CA ASN A 165 25.75 -4.27 -10.73
C ASN A 165 25.22 -5.59 -11.31
N GLU A 166 24.64 -6.43 -10.45
CA GLU A 166 24.08 -7.74 -10.84
C GLU A 166 22.56 -7.81 -10.66
N TRP A 167 21.97 -6.86 -9.93
CA TRP A 167 20.57 -6.85 -9.54
C TRP A 167 19.89 -5.56 -9.95
N GLY A 168 18.61 -5.67 -10.28
CA GLY A 168 17.74 -4.57 -10.63
C GLY A 168 16.48 -4.56 -9.78
N PHE A 169 16.05 -3.36 -9.42
CA PHE A 169 14.72 -3.11 -8.86
C PHE A 169 13.99 -2.15 -9.79
N LEU A 170 12.86 -2.59 -10.32
CA LEU A 170 12.04 -1.81 -11.23
C LEU A 170 10.83 -1.24 -10.47
N LEU A 171 10.59 0.05 -10.63
CA LEU A 171 9.33 0.70 -10.33
C LEU A 171 8.77 1.20 -11.65
N ASP A 172 7.68 0.60 -12.11
CA ASP A 172 6.98 1.01 -13.33
C ASP A 172 5.56 1.42 -12.96
N ALA A 173 5.06 2.48 -13.57
CA ALA A 173 3.67 2.88 -13.46
C ALA A 173 3.15 3.42 -14.78
N ILE A 174 1.98 2.92 -15.15
CA ILE A 174 1.19 3.38 -16.28
C ILE A 174 -0.07 4.07 -15.76
N GLY A 175 -0.46 5.16 -16.41
CA GLY A 175 -1.64 5.90 -16.01
C GLY A 175 -2.13 6.82 -17.11
N ARG A 176 -3.22 7.54 -16.84
CA ARG A 176 -3.73 8.55 -17.77
C ARG A 176 -2.96 9.85 -17.57
N CYS A 177 -2.42 10.40 -18.65
CA CYS A 177 -1.94 11.78 -18.62
C CYS A 177 -3.15 12.71 -18.50
N GLY A 178 -3.26 13.44 -17.39
CA GLY A 178 -4.11 14.63 -17.37
C GLY A 178 -3.61 15.62 -18.43
N LYS A 179 -4.54 16.26 -19.17
CA LYS A 179 -4.15 17.51 -19.84
C LYS A 179 -3.79 18.53 -18.75
N PRO A 180 -2.70 19.29 -18.91
CA PRO A 180 -2.34 20.34 -17.95
C PRO A 180 -3.48 21.35 -17.78
#